data_AF-A0A2V8VAQ5-F1
#
_entry.id   AF-A0A2V8VAQ5-F1
#
_cell.length_a   1.000
_cell.length_b   1.000
_cell.length_c   1.000
_cell.angle_alpha   90.00
_cell.angle_beta   90.00
_cell.angle_gamma   90.00
#
_symmetry.space_group_name_H-M   'P 1'
#
loop_
_entity.id
_entity.type
_entity.pdbx_description
1 polymer ?
#
loop_
_entity_poly.entity_id
_entity_poly.type
_entity_poly.pdbx_seq_one_letter_code
_entity_poly.pdbx_strand_id
1 'polypeptide(L)'
;MNALANSTTRRATACDRRCHQDTQIEVEPFAVDMIAAASRLYEARRDKDWSLTDCLSFLVMEQRRVPRALTTDHHFRQVGFEAVLLGDPPAAG
;
A
#
# COMPACT_ATOMS: atom_id res chain seq x y z
N MET A 1 -19.84 9.93 -2.48
CA MET A 1 -18.46 10.09 -2.98
C MET A 1 -18.50 9.96 -4.50
N ASN A 2 -18.48 11.07 -5.25
CA ASN A 2 -18.65 11.09 -6.72
C ASN A 2 -17.30 11.09 -7.49
N ALA A 3 -16.25 10.55 -6.87
CA ALA A 3 -14.88 10.58 -7.39
C ALA A 3 -14.65 9.68 -8.63
N LEU A 4 -15.62 8.83 -8.97
CA LEU A 4 -15.54 7.86 -10.06
C LEU A 4 -16.28 8.29 -11.34
N ALA A 5 -16.75 9.54 -11.42
CA ALA A 5 -17.65 9.98 -12.48
C ALA A 5 -16.96 10.43 -13.80
N ASN A 6 -15.62 10.42 -13.89
CA ASN A 6 -14.90 10.91 -15.08
C ASN A 6 -14.24 9.80 -15.91
N SER A 7 -13.80 10.10 -17.14
CA SER A 7 -13.22 9.12 -18.07
C SER A 7 -11.88 8.53 -17.59
N THR A 8 -11.15 9.23 -16.71
CA THR A 8 -9.91 8.77 -16.07
C THR A 8 -10.16 7.54 -15.19
N THR A 9 -11.36 7.43 -14.62
CA THR A 9 -11.72 6.30 -13.75
C THR A 9 -11.84 4.96 -14.47
N ARG A 10 -12.03 4.94 -15.79
CA ARG A 10 -12.16 3.68 -16.55
C ARG A 10 -10.87 2.86 -16.58
N ARG A 11 -9.70 3.52 -16.55
CA ARG A 11 -8.41 2.82 -16.46
C ARG A 11 -8.19 2.23 -15.07
N ALA A 12 -8.62 2.94 -14.02
CA ALA A 12 -8.54 2.45 -12.65
C ALA A 12 -9.41 1.20 -12.46
N THR A 13 -10.66 1.19 -12.97
CA THR A 13 -11.53 0.00 -12.90
C THR A 13 -11.01 -1.17 -13.72
N ALA A 14 -10.34 -0.92 -14.85
CA ALA A 14 -9.69 -1.99 -15.61
C ALA A 14 -8.49 -2.61 -14.87
N CYS A 15 -7.71 -1.79 -14.15
CA CYS A 15 -6.61 -2.27 -13.31
C CYS A 15 -7.14 -3.07 -12.12
N ASP A 16 -8.11 -2.51 -11.40
CA ASP A 16 -8.82 -3.15 -10.29
C ASP A 16 -9.34 -4.54 -10.68
N ARG A 17 -10.10 -4.63 -11.79
CA ARG A 17 -10.60 -5.91 -12.30
C ARG A 17 -9.48 -6.89 -12.61
N ARG A 18 -8.35 -6.44 -13.17
CA ARG A 18 -7.21 -7.32 -13.45
C ARG A 18 -6.60 -7.85 -12.15
N CYS A 19 -6.39 -7.00 -11.15
CA CYS A 19 -5.93 -7.43 -9.83
C CYS A 19 -6.86 -8.47 -9.21
N HIS A 20 -8.18 -8.26 -9.28
CA HIS A 20 -9.17 -9.20 -8.75
C HIS A 20 -9.32 -10.51 -9.54
N GLN A 21 -8.86 -10.56 -10.80
CA GLN A 21 -8.93 -11.78 -11.63
C GLN A 21 -7.63 -12.58 -11.61
N ASP A 22 -6.52 -11.97 -11.19
CA ASP A 22 -5.22 -12.61 -11.12
C ASP A 22 -5.09 -13.39 -9.82
N THR A 23 -4.97 -14.71 -9.92
CA THR A 23 -4.79 -15.60 -8.76
C THR A 23 -3.46 -15.37 -8.01
N GLN A 24 -2.50 -14.65 -8.60
CA GLN A 24 -1.24 -14.27 -7.97
C GLN A 24 -1.34 -12.95 -7.19
N ILE A 25 -2.47 -12.24 -7.26
CA ILE A 25 -2.70 -10.96 -6.58
C ILE A 25 -3.83 -11.12 -5.57
N GLU A 26 -3.53 -10.92 -4.29
CA GLU A 26 -4.54 -10.77 -3.25
C GLU A 26 -4.86 -9.28 -3.06
N VAL A 27 -6.14 -8.91 -3.17
CA VAL A 27 -6.60 -7.54 -2.91
C VAL A 27 -7.20 -7.49 -1.50
N GLU A 28 -6.51 -6.82 -0.59
CA GLU A 28 -6.98 -6.64 0.78
C GLU A 28 -8.20 -5.70 0.83
N PRO A 29 -9.35 -6.14 1.40
CA PRO A 29 -10.49 -5.27 1.57
C PRO A 29 -10.25 -4.21 2.65
N PHE A 30 -10.78 -3.01 2.46
CA PHE A 30 -10.75 -1.96 3.48
C PHE A 30 -11.75 -2.26 4.61
N ALA A 31 -11.27 -2.88 5.69
CA ALA A 31 -12.04 -3.06 6.91
C ALA A 31 -12.12 -1.76 7.72
N VAL A 32 -13.27 -1.50 8.35
CA VAL A 32 -13.50 -0.28 9.16
C VAL A 32 -12.47 -0.14 10.28
N ASP A 33 -12.15 -1.24 10.96
CA ASP A 33 -11.18 -1.25 12.06
C ASP A 33 -9.77 -0.92 11.56
N MET A 34 -9.42 -1.36 10.35
CA MET A 34 -8.13 -1.06 9.72
C MET A 34 -8.01 0.43 9.40
N ILE A 35 -9.08 1.05 8.88
CA ILE A 35 -9.12 2.50 8.62
C ILE A 35 -8.96 3.27 9.95
N ALA A 36 -9.67 2.86 11.00
CA ALA A 36 -9.56 3.50 12.31
C ALA A 36 -8.14 3.38 12.89
N ALA A 37 -7.52 2.20 12.78
CA ALA A 37 -6.15 1.97 13.23
C ALA A 37 -5.14 2.80 12.42
N ALA A 38 -5.25 2.83 11.09
CA ALA A 38 -4.38 3.63 10.24
C ALA A 38 -4.52 5.13 10.52
N SER A 39 -5.73 5.61 10.76
CA SER A 39 -5.98 7.01 11.11
C SER A 39 -5.30 7.39 12.42
N ARG A 40 -5.39 6.53 13.45
CA ARG A 40 -4.67 6.74 14.73
C ARG A 40 -3.16 6.76 14.55
N LEU A 41 -2.60 5.86 13.72
CA LEU A 41 -1.17 5.83 13.43
C LEU A 41 -0.72 7.11 12.72
N TYR A 42 -1.47 7.54 11.70
CA TYR A 42 -1.22 8.79 10.97
C TYR A 42 -1.24 10.01 11.91
N GLU A 43 -2.26 10.13 12.75
CA GLU A 43 -2.37 11.23 13.72
C GLU A 43 -1.26 11.24 14.77
N ALA A 44 -0.77 10.05 15.16
CA ALA A 44 0.30 9.89 16.15
C ALA A 44 1.69 10.20 15.58
N ARG A 45 1.88 10.17 14.26
CA ARG A 45 3.19 10.33 13.59
C ARG A 45 3.30 11.64 12.84
N ARG A 46 3.02 12.74 13.54
CA ARG A 46 3.20 14.11 13.03
C ARG A 46 4.66 14.48 12.78
N ASP A 47 5.60 13.68 13.31
CA ASP A 47 7.03 13.79 13.05
C ASP A 47 7.45 13.23 11.68
N LYS A 48 6.51 12.62 10.94
CA LYS A 48 6.75 11.95 9.66
C LYS A 48 5.86 12.53 8.57
N ASP A 49 6.38 12.56 7.35
CA ASP A 49 5.63 12.93 6.15
C ASP A 49 4.84 11.74 5.56
N TRP A 50 4.44 10.78 6.41
CA TRP A 50 3.68 9.60 5.99
C TRP A 50 2.25 10.00 5.59
N SER A 51 1.71 9.36 4.57
CA SER A 51 0.29 9.46 4.22
C SER A 51 -0.56 8.45 5.00
N LEU A 52 -1.89 8.64 4.96
CA LEU A 52 -2.83 7.63 5.47
C LEU A 52 -2.70 6.29 4.73
N THR A 53 -2.41 6.33 3.42
CA THR A 53 -2.18 5.14 2.60
C THR A 53 -0.93 4.37 3.01
N ASP A 54 0.13 5.08 3.42
CA ASP A 54 1.33 4.44 3.97
C ASP A 54 0.99 3.72 5.28
N CYS A 55 0.26 4.39 6.18
CA CYS A 55 -0.17 3.81 7.45
C CYS A 55 -1.05 2.56 7.26
N LEU A 56 -1.98 2.59 6.29
CA LEU A 56 -2.77 1.41 5.91
C LEU A 56 -1.86 0.28 5.42
N SER A 57 -0.92 0.59 4.53
CA SER A 57 0.02 -0.39 3.98
C SER A 57 0.88 -1.03 5.08
N PHE A 58 1.37 -0.25 6.04
CA PHE A 58 2.17 -0.76 7.15
C PHE A 58 1.40 -1.75 8.02
N LEU A 59 0.15 -1.43 8.37
CA LEU A 59 -0.70 -2.30 9.17
C LEU A 59 -1.02 -3.62 8.45
N VAL A 60 -1.35 -3.54 7.15
CA VAL A 60 -1.60 -4.74 6.34
C VAL A 60 -0.34 -5.62 6.28
N MET A 61 0.81 -5.01 6.00
CA MET A 61 2.09 -5.72 5.91
C MET A 61 2.49 -6.37 7.24
N GLU A 62 2.30 -5.68 8.36
CA GLU A 62 2.56 -6.21 9.70
C GLU A 62 1.63 -7.39 10.01
N GLN A 63 0.32 -7.23 9.81
CA GLN A 63 -0.68 -8.27 10.06
C GLN A 63 -0.45 -9.52 9.19
N ARG A 64 -0.10 -9.31 7.92
CA ARG A 64 0.14 -10.39 6.94
C ARG A 64 1.57 -10.93 6.97
N ARG A 65 2.46 -10.35 7.80
CA ARG A 65 3.89 -10.69 7.88
C ARG A 65 4.58 -10.62 6.52
N VAL A 66 4.33 -9.54 5.77
CA VAL A 66 4.94 -9.26 4.47
C VAL A 66 6.06 -8.25 4.68
N PRO A 67 7.34 -8.66 4.75
CA PRO A 67 8.44 -7.75 5.10
C PRO A 67 8.92 -6.89 3.92
N ARG A 68 8.51 -7.21 2.68
CA ARG A 68 9.02 -6.61 1.45
C ARG A 68 7.91 -5.85 0.72
N ALA A 69 8.10 -4.57 0.49
CA ALA A 69 7.22 -3.72 -0.30
C ALA A 69 7.82 -3.48 -1.69
N LEU A 70 7.01 -3.75 -2.72
CA LEU A 70 7.30 -3.35 -4.10
C LEU A 70 7.04 -1.85 -4.27
N THR A 71 7.96 -1.03 -3.76
CA THR A 71 7.80 0.43 -3.70
C THR A 71 9.14 1.15 -3.86
N THR A 72 9.08 2.36 -4.42
CA THR A 72 10.17 3.34 -4.42
C THR A 72 10.08 4.32 -3.25
N ASP A 73 9.09 4.16 -2.37
CA ASP A 73 8.91 5.05 -1.22
C ASP A 73 9.77 4.61 -0.03
N HIS A 74 10.66 5.51 0.40
CA HIS A 74 11.53 5.31 1.55
C HIS A 74 10.79 5.23 2.90
N HIS A 75 9.53 5.67 2.99
CA HIS A 75 8.73 5.58 4.22
C HIS A 75 8.66 4.15 4.76
N PHE A 76 8.58 3.16 3.88
CA PHE A 76 8.54 1.73 4.24
C PHE A 76 9.80 1.28 4.97
N ARG A 77 10.98 1.83 4.63
CA ARG A 77 12.23 1.54 5.35
C ARG A 77 12.25 2.11 6.76
N GLN A 78 11.56 3.24 7.00
CA GLN A 78 11.53 3.89 8.32
C GLN A 78 10.80 3.06 9.38
N VAL A 79 9.92 2.15 8.96
CA VAL A 79 9.20 1.20 9.82
C VAL A 79 9.78 -0.22 9.77
N GLY A 80 10.93 -0.40 9.11
CA GLY A 80 11.65 -1.67 9.07
C GLY A 80 11.27 -2.61 7.92
N PHE A 81 10.48 -2.17 6.94
CA PHE A 81 10.23 -2.96 5.73
C PHE A 81 11.32 -2.76 4.69
N GLU A 82 11.51 -3.77 3.86
CA GLU A 82 12.39 -3.70 2.69
C GLU A 82 11.62 -3.09 1.50
N ALA A 83 12.01 -1.88 1.09
CA ALA A 83 11.56 -1.30 -0.18
C ALA A 83 12.42 -1.83 -1.33
N VAL A 84 11.93 -2.85 -2.04
CA VAL A 84 12.76 -3.64 -2.98
C VAL A 84 13.15 -2.86 -4.24
N LEU A 85 12.40 -1.82 -4.63
CA LEU A 85 12.73 -0.98 -5.79
C LEU A 85 13.78 0.10 -5.49
N LEU A 86 14.21 0.21 -4.22
CA LEU A 86 15.28 1.09 -3.79
C LEU A 86 16.60 0.33 -3.54
N GLY A 87 16.63 -0.99 -3.77
CA GLY A 87 17.84 -1.81 -3.69
C GLY A 87 18.55 -1.93 -5.03
N ASP A 88 19.75 -2.49 -5.04
CA ASP A 88 20.43 -2.85 -6.28
C ASP A 88 19.61 -3.88 -7.05
N PRO A 89 19.55 -3.79 -8.40
CA PRO A 89 18.86 -4.80 -9.19
C PRO A 89 19.48 -6.18 -8.89
N PRO A 90 18.66 -7.24 -8.79
CA PRO A 90 19.19 -8.58 -8.56
C PRO A 90 20.22 -8.88 -9.65
N ALA A 91 21.38 -9.43 -9.24
CA ALA A 91 22.41 -9.84 -10.17
C ALA A 91 21.77 -10.70 -11.26
N ALA A 92 21.92 -10.30 -12.52
CA ALA A 92 21.41 -11.05 -13.65
C ALA A 92 22.08 -12.42 -13.65
N GLY A 93 21.31 -13.46 -13.32
CA GLY A 93 21.68 -14.87 -13.46
C GLY A 93 21.22 -15.42 -14.79
#